data_AF-A0A4U5NTR9-F1
#
_entry.id   AF-A0A4U5NTR9-F1
#
_cell.length_a   1.000
_cell.length_b   1.000
_cell.length_c   1.000
_cell.angle_alpha   90.00
_cell.angle_beta   90.00
_cell.angle_gamma   90.00
#
_symmetry.space_group_name_H-M   'P 1'
#
loop_
_entity.id
_entity.type
_entity.pdbx_description
1 polymer ?
#
loop_
_entity_poly.entity_id
_entity_poly.type
_entity_poly.pdbx_seq_one_letter_code
_entity_poly.pdbx_strand_id
1 'polypeptide(L)'
;MDGTQRARDRDVGIFSKINVKFNPKGTVTHLKVQNQIMLICTNGQRLQFIKLQTNEEIDLTLSLAYHDRIAHIHLDPTGRHALISSNNGENYYASIKHKNVKALGKLKGHVVTAVGWNLELVRDKDTSFIVIGTNKGVLMETNINPSGNMIYLKTLPNGLDKEGGPVTSLHLTQCSDDGSEAANAKWMLLVCFPGRLFCLAGNINPIARESTAQQVVGTMFSATFDQTVATLKPLFSEKARSLVSDSNNSLSSCAVYLVANCEPPSMYVWLNSTGVVCGRFDYSRLDSSSCDGYNMLQEEATIPHKMIDGKLDLPIDVALTEHHVLLLYPDRFVALSLLNQKVMHEELLVNESLHILGMSRDSTSQFIWVYTESSILKYRPVEETKFIWKIYMDRGEFAKAQKMTNSMKDKKPHQLVLKKLADKQIREGKYEAAARTLVRSNEPFESIVLKFVSVDRLEVPASRNGLKLFLELKLRETDAVTTEVIRKTKSAAMCW
;
A
#
# COMPACT_ATOMS: atom_id res chain seq x y z
N MET A 1 -12.34 5.68 30.02
CA MET A 1 -12.65 5.36 28.62
C MET A 1 -14.14 5.09 28.55
N ASP A 2 -14.88 5.99 27.91
CA ASP A 2 -16.33 6.11 28.06
C ASP A 2 -17.07 5.12 27.15
N GLY A 3 -18.14 4.49 27.67
CA GLY A 3 -18.86 3.38 27.02
C GLY A 3 -19.56 3.77 25.71
N THR A 4 -19.72 5.06 25.47
CA THR A 4 -20.26 5.68 24.26
C THR A 4 -19.32 5.58 23.05
N GLN A 5 -18.01 5.48 23.26
CA GLN A 5 -17.04 5.25 22.16
C GLN A 5 -17.11 3.80 21.62
N ARG A 6 -17.34 2.82 22.50
CA ARG A 6 -17.49 1.40 22.11
C ARG A 6 -18.77 1.12 21.29
N ALA A 7 -19.74 2.01 21.31
CA ALA A 7 -20.98 1.86 20.53
C ALA A 7 -20.82 2.39 19.09
N ARG A 8 -20.06 3.46 18.88
CA ARG A 8 -19.72 3.97 17.53
C ARG A 8 -18.77 3.03 16.78
N ASP A 9 -17.99 2.22 17.51
CA ASP A 9 -17.07 1.25 16.91
C ASP A 9 -17.75 0.04 16.24
N ARG A 10 -19.07 -0.16 16.42
CA ARG A 10 -19.75 -1.38 15.95
C ARG A 10 -20.07 -1.38 14.45
N ASP A 11 -20.16 -0.20 13.82
CA ASP A 11 -20.32 -0.02 12.37
C ASP A 11 -19.05 0.56 11.71
N VAL A 12 -17.88 0.35 12.30
CA VAL A 12 -16.62 0.80 11.71
C VAL A 12 -16.38 0.00 10.44
N GLY A 13 -16.30 0.72 9.31
CA GLY A 13 -15.83 0.20 8.03
C GLY A 13 -14.38 -0.31 8.15
N ILE A 14 -13.74 -0.63 7.03
CA ILE A 14 -12.34 -1.09 7.04
C ILE A 14 -11.33 -0.01 7.42
N PHE A 15 -11.77 1.26 7.50
CA PHE A 15 -10.99 2.38 7.98
C PHE A 15 -11.71 3.11 9.12
N SER A 16 -10.95 3.50 10.12
CA SER A 16 -11.39 4.36 11.21
C SER A 16 -10.73 5.72 11.07
N LYS A 17 -11.56 6.74 10.88
CA LYS A 17 -11.13 8.14 10.89
C LYS A 17 -10.77 8.58 12.30
N ILE A 18 -9.53 9.01 12.47
CA ILE A 18 -9.02 9.59 13.70
C ILE A 18 -9.06 11.09 13.55
N ASN A 19 -9.84 11.75 14.39
CA ASN A 19 -9.85 13.20 14.44
C ASN A 19 -8.55 13.69 15.10
N VAL A 20 -7.58 14.11 14.29
CA VAL A 20 -6.34 14.71 14.76
C VAL A 20 -6.58 16.20 14.85
N LYS A 21 -6.50 16.76 16.06
CA LYS A 21 -6.50 18.21 16.27
C LYS A 21 -5.15 18.78 15.84
N PHE A 22 -4.93 18.84 14.54
CA PHE A 22 -3.76 19.48 13.96
C PHE A 22 -4.22 20.69 13.15
N ASN A 23 -3.89 21.88 13.64
CA ASN A 23 -4.24 23.14 13.00
C ASN A 23 -2.96 23.74 12.40
N PRO A 24 -2.69 23.52 11.10
CA PRO A 24 -1.50 24.07 10.46
C PRO A 24 -1.51 25.61 10.52
N LYS A 25 -0.34 26.21 10.73
CA LYS A 25 -0.16 27.67 10.73
C LYS A 25 -0.03 28.19 9.29
N GLY A 26 -1.13 28.22 8.55
CA GLY A 26 -1.19 28.67 7.16
C GLY A 26 -1.80 27.60 6.24
N THR A 27 -1.79 27.87 4.93
CA THR A 27 -2.33 26.94 3.94
C THR A 27 -1.35 25.80 3.70
N VAL A 28 -1.77 24.56 3.91
CA VAL A 28 -0.95 23.39 3.61
C VAL A 28 -0.83 23.26 2.11
N THR A 29 0.38 23.01 1.61
CA THR A 29 0.62 22.75 0.19
C THR A 29 1.16 21.34 -0.05
N HIS A 30 1.97 20.82 0.87
CA HIS A 30 2.58 19.49 0.75
C HIS A 30 2.65 18.83 2.13
N LEU A 31 2.47 17.52 2.15
CA LEU A 31 2.64 16.71 3.35
C LEU A 31 3.16 15.33 3.00
N LYS A 32 4.18 14.88 3.74
CA LYS A 32 4.70 13.51 3.68
C LYS A 32 4.91 12.98 5.09
N VAL A 33 4.48 11.74 5.31
CA VAL A 33 4.60 11.05 6.60
C VAL A 33 5.22 9.69 6.38
N GLN A 34 6.34 9.42 7.07
CA GLN A 34 7.01 8.11 7.11
C GLN A 34 7.60 7.88 8.50
N ASN A 35 7.54 6.67 9.02
CA ASN A 35 8.09 6.28 10.31
C ASN A 35 7.73 7.26 11.46
N GLN A 36 6.45 7.64 11.54
CA GLN A 36 5.94 8.62 12.52
C GLN A 36 6.59 10.02 12.45
N ILE A 37 7.32 10.33 11.37
CA ILE A 37 7.84 11.65 11.04
C ILE A 37 6.91 12.29 10.02
N MET A 38 6.45 13.50 10.29
CA MET A 38 5.66 14.31 9.37
C MET A 38 6.50 15.51 8.90
N LEU A 39 6.64 15.65 7.59
CA LEU A 39 7.08 16.89 6.94
C LEU A 39 5.86 17.58 6.34
N ILE A 40 5.66 18.83 6.71
CA ILE A 40 4.56 19.66 6.23
C ILE A 40 5.09 20.97 5.67
N CYS A 41 4.64 21.34 4.47
CA CYS A 41 4.86 22.66 3.91
C CYS A 41 3.60 23.50 4.03
N THR A 42 3.75 24.71 4.55
CA THR A 42 2.71 25.73 4.62
C THR A 42 3.09 26.96 3.81
N ASN A 43 2.09 27.61 3.21
CA ASN A 43 2.20 28.79 2.35
C ASN A 43 3.20 28.60 1.17
N GLY A 44 3.54 27.36 0.86
CA GLY A 44 4.47 26.96 -0.21
C GLY A 44 5.96 27.23 0.04
N GLN A 45 6.38 27.68 1.24
CA GLN A 45 7.80 27.87 1.57
C GLN A 45 8.17 27.41 2.98
N ARG A 46 7.26 27.53 3.95
CA ARG A 46 7.57 27.18 5.34
C ARG A 46 7.51 25.67 5.49
N LEU A 47 8.67 25.04 5.65
CA LEU A 47 8.80 23.62 5.90
C LEU A 47 8.91 23.37 7.40
N GLN A 48 8.09 22.46 7.92
CA GLN A 48 8.15 22.05 9.31
C GLN A 48 8.32 20.53 9.38
N PHE A 49 9.15 20.11 10.31
CA PHE A 49 9.30 18.72 10.72
C PHE A 49 8.58 18.51 12.05
N ILE A 50 7.79 17.44 12.13
CA ILE A 50 7.00 17.11 13.30
C ILE A 50 7.18 15.63 13.63
N LYS A 51 7.66 15.35 14.85
CA LYS A 51 7.74 13.99 15.37
C LYS A 51 6.43 13.63 16.04
N LEU A 52 5.64 12.76 15.42
CA LEU A 52 4.25 12.49 15.85
C LEU A 52 4.15 11.79 17.21
N GLN A 53 5.20 11.11 17.65
CA GLN A 53 5.23 10.44 18.96
C GLN A 53 5.41 11.42 20.12
N THR A 54 6.28 12.43 19.95
CA THR A 54 6.63 13.40 20.99
C THR A 54 5.92 14.74 20.81
N ASN A 55 5.26 14.93 19.66
CA ASN A 55 4.70 16.20 19.21
C ASN A 55 5.73 17.34 19.21
N GLU A 56 6.99 17.01 18.90
CA GLU A 56 8.07 17.98 18.75
C GLU A 56 8.00 18.57 17.34
N GLU A 57 7.91 19.91 17.26
CA GLU A 57 7.83 20.67 16.02
C GLU A 57 9.10 21.50 15.81
N ILE A 58 9.70 21.40 14.62
CA ILE A 58 10.91 22.14 14.24
C ILE A 58 10.70 22.77 12.88
N ASP A 59 10.89 24.10 12.81
CA ASP A 59 10.89 24.83 11.54
C ASP A 59 12.22 24.61 10.80
N LEU A 60 12.14 24.11 9.57
CA LEU A 60 13.27 23.93 8.68
C LEU A 60 13.34 25.11 7.71
N THR A 61 14.33 25.98 7.89
CA THR A 61 14.47 27.18 7.07
C THR A 61 15.16 26.87 5.74
N LEU A 62 14.47 27.15 4.63
CA LEU A 62 15.00 27.00 3.27
C LEU A 62 15.40 28.38 2.72
N SER A 63 16.57 28.46 2.08
CA SER A 63 17.03 29.68 1.40
C SER A 63 16.40 29.82 0.01
N LEU A 64 15.07 29.90 -0.06
CA LEU A 64 14.31 30.06 -1.31
C LEU A 64 14.16 31.53 -1.70
N ALA A 65 14.06 31.80 -3.00
CA ALA A 65 13.70 33.13 -3.50
C ALA A 65 12.23 33.46 -3.17
N TYR A 66 11.89 34.75 -3.05
CA TYR A 66 10.57 35.20 -2.60
C TYR A 66 9.39 34.65 -3.43
N HIS A 67 9.55 34.52 -4.75
CA HIS A 67 8.51 33.98 -5.65
C HIS A 67 8.60 32.46 -5.84
N ASP A 68 9.67 31.84 -5.35
CA ASP A 68 9.84 30.40 -5.48
C ASP A 68 8.99 29.65 -4.44
N ARG A 69 8.60 28.44 -4.77
CA ARG A 69 7.74 27.59 -3.95
C ARG A 69 8.26 26.16 -3.98
N ILE A 70 8.05 25.43 -2.90
CA ILE A 70 8.32 24.00 -2.86
C ILE A 70 7.40 23.30 -3.87
N ALA A 71 7.99 22.45 -4.72
CA ALA A 71 7.31 21.63 -5.72
C ALA A 71 7.14 20.19 -5.25
N HIS A 72 8.15 19.64 -4.58
CA HIS A 72 8.16 18.26 -4.13
C HIS A 72 8.87 18.10 -2.79
N ILE A 73 8.32 17.20 -1.96
CA ILE A 73 8.94 16.72 -0.74
C ILE A 73 9.04 15.20 -0.83
N HIS A 74 10.24 14.68 -0.66
CA HIS A 74 10.55 13.26 -0.64
C HIS A 74 11.10 12.92 0.73
N LEU A 75 10.41 12.06 1.47
CA LEU A 75 10.85 11.56 2.77
C LEU A 75 11.16 10.08 2.62
N ASP A 76 12.33 9.65 3.09
CA ASP A 76 12.68 8.25 3.04
C ASP A 76 11.80 7.42 4.00
N PRO A 77 11.53 6.14 3.71
CA PRO A 77 10.67 5.29 4.57
C PRO A 77 11.16 5.13 6.01
N THR A 78 12.45 5.35 6.30
CA THR A 78 12.96 5.33 7.68
C THR A 78 12.77 6.66 8.41
N GLY A 79 12.38 7.73 7.71
CA GLY A 79 12.14 9.06 8.27
C GLY A 79 13.41 9.79 8.74
N ARG A 80 14.58 9.44 8.20
CA ARG A 80 15.90 9.96 8.57
C ARG A 80 16.40 11.06 7.61
N HIS A 81 16.01 10.96 6.35
CA HIS A 81 16.51 11.76 5.23
C HIS A 81 15.33 12.30 4.43
N ALA A 82 15.43 13.56 4.02
CA ALA A 82 14.48 14.14 3.10
C ALA A 82 15.15 14.96 2.00
N LEU A 83 14.53 14.96 0.82
CA LEU A 83 14.88 15.79 -0.31
C LEU A 83 13.72 16.71 -0.63
N ILE A 84 14.01 18.00 -0.76
CA ILE A 84 13.03 19.04 -1.06
C ILE A 84 13.46 19.71 -2.35
N SER A 85 12.53 19.84 -3.29
CA SER A 85 12.74 20.51 -4.56
C SER A 85 11.76 21.65 -4.73
N SER A 86 12.24 22.76 -5.28
CA SER A 86 11.44 23.94 -5.61
C SER A 86 11.02 23.95 -7.08
N ASN A 87 10.05 24.82 -7.42
CA ASN A 87 9.59 25.01 -8.79
C ASN A 87 10.71 25.53 -9.71
N ASN A 88 11.66 26.31 -9.17
CA ASN A 88 12.80 26.84 -9.94
C ASN A 88 14.01 25.88 -9.98
N GLY A 89 13.91 24.69 -9.38
CA GLY A 89 15.00 23.69 -9.39
C GLY A 89 16.14 24.00 -8.42
N GLU A 90 15.88 24.78 -7.36
CA GLU A 90 16.68 24.78 -6.15
C GLU A 90 16.32 23.54 -5.30
N ASN A 91 17.33 22.83 -4.82
CA ASN A 91 17.18 21.53 -4.16
C ASN A 91 17.87 21.52 -2.81
N TYR A 92 17.27 20.84 -1.83
CA TYR A 92 17.76 20.79 -0.46
C TYR A 92 17.71 19.37 0.08
N TYR A 93 18.73 19.02 0.86
CA TYR A 93 18.74 17.84 1.71
C TYR A 93 18.50 18.25 3.15
N ALA A 94 17.57 17.56 3.81
CA ALA A 94 17.34 17.69 5.24
C ALA A 94 17.71 16.40 5.97
N SER A 95 18.60 16.51 6.96
CA SER A 95 18.82 15.42 7.91
C SER A 95 17.89 15.60 9.09
N ILE A 96 16.99 14.65 9.28
CA ILE A 96 15.99 14.70 10.34
C ILE A 96 16.65 14.60 11.72
N LYS A 97 17.65 13.72 11.86
CA LYS A 97 18.41 13.54 13.10
C LYS A 97 19.18 14.79 13.51
N HIS A 98 19.82 15.45 12.54
CA HIS A 98 20.64 16.64 12.80
C HIS A 98 19.84 17.95 12.74
N LYS A 99 18.55 17.90 12.37
CA LYS A 99 17.64 19.04 12.32
C LYS A 99 18.19 20.19 11.46
N ASN A 100 18.93 19.84 10.40
CA ASN A 100 19.60 20.80 9.53
C ASN A 100 19.18 20.59 8.07
N VAL A 101 19.30 21.67 7.30
CA VAL A 101 19.05 21.67 5.86
C VAL A 101 20.27 22.18 5.13
N LYS A 102 20.58 21.59 3.98
CA LYS A 102 21.70 21.94 3.12
C LYS A 102 21.26 22.02 1.67
N ALA A 103 21.68 23.09 0.98
CA ALA A 103 21.43 23.26 -0.45
C ALA A 103 22.30 22.31 -1.28
N LEU A 104 21.71 21.70 -2.30
CA LEU A 104 22.35 20.74 -3.20
C LEU A 104 22.68 21.42 -4.53
N GLY A 105 23.74 22.22 -4.55
CA GLY A 105 24.12 23.02 -5.72
C GLY A 105 24.38 22.21 -7.00
N LYS A 106 24.80 20.94 -6.90
CA LYS A 106 25.01 20.05 -8.07
C LYS A 106 23.71 19.70 -8.80
N LEU A 107 22.56 19.83 -8.16
CA LEU A 107 21.23 19.56 -8.75
C LEU A 107 20.53 20.84 -9.23
N LYS A 108 21.20 21.99 -9.17
CA LYS A 108 20.59 23.28 -9.54
C LYS A 108 20.06 23.25 -10.98
N GLY A 109 18.82 23.72 -11.16
CA GLY A 109 18.15 23.75 -12.46
C GLY A 109 17.50 22.43 -12.86
N HIS A 110 17.50 21.42 -11.98
CA HIS A 110 16.67 20.23 -12.08
C HIS A 110 15.60 20.27 -10.98
N VAL A 111 14.33 20.06 -11.33
CA VAL A 111 13.29 19.84 -10.35
C VAL A 111 13.24 18.33 -10.06
N VAL A 112 13.48 17.94 -8.82
CA VAL A 112 13.48 16.54 -8.39
C VAL A 112 12.04 16.09 -8.16
N THR A 113 11.52 15.32 -9.12
CA THR A 113 10.12 14.90 -9.17
C THR A 113 9.90 13.53 -8.52
N ALA A 114 10.92 12.68 -8.44
CA ALA A 114 10.85 11.37 -7.81
C ALA A 114 12.19 10.96 -7.19
N VAL A 115 12.16 10.16 -6.12
CA VAL A 115 13.36 9.61 -5.48
C VAL A 115 13.16 8.12 -5.19
N GLY A 116 14.06 7.28 -5.72
CA GLY A 116 14.17 5.87 -5.36
C GLY A 116 15.15 5.71 -4.20
N TRP A 117 14.63 5.60 -2.99
CA TRP A 117 15.41 5.38 -1.76
C TRP A 117 15.93 3.95 -1.69
N ASN A 118 17.16 3.77 -1.22
CA ASN A 118 17.71 2.44 -0.93
C ASN A 118 17.41 2.06 0.53
N LEU A 119 16.43 1.19 0.76
CA LEU A 119 15.99 0.81 2.11
C LEU A 119 16.92 -0.18 2.81
N GLU A 120 17.67 -0.97 2.04
CA GLU A 120 18.55 -2.01 2.58
C GLU A 120 19.82 -1.45 3.19
N LEU A 121 20.36 -0.39 2.59
CA LEU A 121 21.67 0.16 2.94
C LEU A 121 21.59 1.56 3.56
N VAL A 122 20.41 2.13 3.75
CA VAL A 122 20.25 3.46 4.38
C VAL A 122 20.75 3.45 5.82
N ARG A 123 21.55 4.45 6.17
CA ARG A 123 22.15 4.60 7.51
C ARG A 123 21.76 5.95 8.09
N ASP A 124 21.78 6.08 9.41
CA ASP A 124 21.60 7.38 10.08
C ASP A 124 22.50 8.51 9.55
N LYS A 125 23.68 8.13 9.05
CA LYS A 125 24.72 9.05 8.60
C LYS A 125 24.64 9.33 7.11
N ASP A 126 24.13 8.43 6.29
CA ASP A 126 24.17 8.60 4.84
C ASP A 126 23.00 7.88 4.16
N THR A 127 22.61 8.40 3.01
CA THR A 127 21.48 7.87 2.24
C THR A 127 21.78 6.56 1.53
N SER A 128 23.00 6.02 1.63
CA SER A 128 23.57 5.12 0.61
C SER A 128 23.40 5.72 -0.81
N PHE A 129 23.54 4.91 -1.85
CA PHE A 129 23.16 5.32 -3.20
C PHE A 129 21.64 5.46 -3.30
N ILE A 130 21.19 6.53 -3.93
CA ILE A 130 19.80 6.82 -4.23
C ILE A 130 19.65 7.16 -5.71
N VAL A 131 18.45 6.95 -6.25
CA VAL A 131 18.08 7.37 -7.60
C VAL A 131 17.24 8.62 -7.53
N ILE A 132 17.57 9.61 -8.34
CA ILE A 132 16.84 10.84 -8.51
C ILE A 132 16.25 10.88 -9.91
N GLY A 133 14.94 11.09 -9.99
CA GLY A 133 14.20 11.39 -11.21
C GLY A 133 13.89 12.87 -11.26
N THR A 134 14.00 13.45 -12.45
CA THR A 134 13.80 14.89 -12.66
C THR A 134 12.64 15.21 -13.58
N ASN A 135 12.18 16.45 -13.56
CA ASN A 135 11.16 16.96 -14.47
C ASN A 135 11.55 16.89 -15.97
N LYS A 136 12.84 16.73 -16.26
CA LYS A 136 13.39 16.58 -17.62
C LYS A 136 13.50 15.12 -18.07
N GLY A 137 12.99 14.17 -17.28
CA GLY A 137 13.08 12.73 -17.57
C GLY A 137 14.44 12.10 -17.29
N VAL A 138 15.38 12.88 -16.76
CA VAL A 138 16.74 12.41 -16.48
C VAL A 138 16.76 11.64 -15.16
N LEU A 139 17.36 10.45 -15.19
CA LEU A 139 17.69 9.65 -14.01
C LEU A 139 19.14 9.88 -13.59
N MET A 140 19.36 10.09 -12.30
CA MET A 140 20.69 10.36 -11.73
C MET A 140 20.91 9.54 -10.47
N GLU A 141 22.11 9.01 -10.29
CA GLU A 141 22.55 8.33 -9.08
C GLU A 141 23.45 9.25 -8.26
N THR A 142 23.25 9.26 -6.94
CA THR A 142 24.07 10.01 -5.97
C THR A 142 24.08 9.31 -4.62
N ASN A 143 25.00 9.70 -3.75
CA ASN A 143 24.96 9.46 -2.30
C ASN A 143 25.09 10.80 -1.58
N ILE A 144 24.32 11.00 -0.51
CA ILE A 144 24.35 12.20 0.32
C ILE A 144 24.80 11.83 1.73
N ASN A 145 25.86 12.51 2.19
CA ASN A 145 26.43 12.30 3.52
C ASN A 145 25.70 13.16 4.58
N PRO A 146 26.03 13.04 5.89
CA PRO A 146 25.27 13.72 6.94
C PRO A 146 25.49 15.23 6.95
N SER A 147 26.60 15.69 6.36
CA SER A 147 26.90 17.11 6.15
C SER A 147 26.12 17.72 4.97
N GLY A 148 25.33 16.91 4.25
CA GLY A 148 24.56 17.33 3.07
C GLY A 148 25.39 17.46 1.80
N ASN A 149 26.60 16.90 1.77
CA ASN A 149 27.45 16.90 0.59
C ASN A 149 27.14 15.70 -0.29
N MET A 150 26.92 15.95 -1.58
CA MET A 150 26.83 14.91 -2.60
C MET A 150 28.23 14.46 -3.02
N ILE A 151 28.58 13.22 -2.71
CA ILE A 151 29.91 12.66 -3.00
C ILE A 151 30.12 12.63 -4.52
N TYR A 152 29.14 12.14 -5.26
CA TYR A 152 29.12 12.10 -6.72
C TYR A 152 27.71 12.39 -7.24
N LEU A 153 27.59 12.68 -8.54
CA LEU A 153 26.31 12.75 -9.23
C LEU A 153 26.54 12.20 -10.64
N LYS A 154 25.94 11.06 -10.95
CA LYS A 154 26.15 10.37 -12.23
C LYS A 154 24.81 10.17 -12.93
N THR A 155 24.70 10.64 -14.15
CA THR A 155 23.50 10.42 -14.98
C THR A 155 23.44 8.95 -15.40
N LEU A 156 22.31 8.30 -15.14
CA LEU A 156 22.03 6.94 -15.59
C LEU A 156 21.64 6.95 -17.07
N PRO A 157 21.78 5.83 -17.80
CA PRO A 157 21.52 5.79 -19.24
C PRO A 157 20.13 6.32 -19.62
N ASN A 158 20.10 7.38 -20.42
CA ASN A 158 18.92 8.21 -20.71
C ASN A 158 17.94 7.58 -21.73
N GLY A 159 17.96 6.25 -21.89
CA GLY A 159 17.32 5.54 -23.01
C GLY A 159 15.95 4.94 -22.75
N LEU A 160 15.38 5.12 -21.55
CA LEU A 160 14.08 4.52 -21.19
C LEU A 160 12.93 5.18 -21.95
N ASP A 161 12.81 6.49 -21.80
CA ASP A 161 11.76 7.29 -22.44
C ASP A 161 12.35 8.16 -23.55
N LYS A 162 12.02 7.84 -24.80
CA LYS A 162 12.40 8.63 -25.99
C LYS A 162 11.44 9.77 -26.31
N GLU A 163 10.22 9.71 -25.79
CA GLU A 163 9.17 10.71 -26.02
C GLU A 163 9.31 11.91 -25.08
N GLY A 164 10.06 11.72 -23.99
CA GLY A 164 10.34 12.73 -22.98
C GLY A 164 9.19 12.91 -22.01
N GLY A 165 9.51 13.40 -20.81
CA GLY A 165 8.53 13.64 -19.76
C GLY A 165 9.17 13.62 -18.38
N PRO A 166 8.52 14.19 -17.36
CA PRO A 166 9.01 14.12 -15.99
C PRO A 166 8.96 12.68 -15.47
N VAL A 167 9.96 12.27 -14.70
CA VAL A 167 9.86 11.03 -13.92
C VAL A 167 8.83 11.24 -12.82
N THR A 168 7.77 10.44 -12.75
CA THR A 168 6.66 10.65 -11.81
C THR A 168 6.80 9.85 -10.52
N SER A 169 7.36 8.65 -10.59
CA SER A 169 7.65 7.83 -9.41
C SER A 169 8.85 6.91 -9.64
N LEU A 170 9.60 6.65 -8.57
CA LEU A 170 10.74 5.75 -8.55
C LEU A 170 10.65 4.85 -7.33
N HIS A 171 10.88 3.54 -7.53
CA HIS A 171 11.00 2.59 -6.43
C HIS A 171 12.23 1.72 -6.65
N LEU A 172 13.08 1.63 -5.64
CA LEU A 172 14.30 0.82 -5.65
C LEU A 172 14.18 -0.22 -4.53
N THR A 173 14.39 -1.49 -4.85
CA THR A 173 14.31 -2.57 -3.87
C THR A 173 15.32 -3.67 -4.20
N GLN A 174 15.80 -4.35 -3.17
CA GLN A 174 16.48 -5.62 -3.33
C GLN A 174 15.42 -6.73 -3.47
N CYS A 175 15.73 -7.75 -4.28
CA CYS A 175 14.79 -8.82 -4.68
C CYS A 175 15.16 -10.20 -4.13
N SER A 176 16.30 -10.35 -3.47
CA SER A 176 16.83 -11.65 -3.03
C SER A 176 16.47 -11.94 -1.58
N ASP A 177 15.92 -13.13 -1.32
CA ASP A 177 15.35 -13.52 -0.03
C ASP A 177 16.28 -14.39 0.84
N ASP A 178 17.49 -14.72 0.41
CA ASP A 178 18.36 -15.62 1.17
C ASP A 178 19.82 -15.21 1.12
N GLY A 179 20.53 -15.49 2.23
CA GLY A 179 21.93 -15.18 2.56
C GLY A 179 23.01 -15.77 1.63
N SER A 180 22.73 -15.85 0.34
CA SER A 180 23.74 -15.91 -0.71
C SER A 180 24.56 -14.62 -0.71
N GLU A 181 25.88 -14.78 -0.85
CA GLU A 181 26.89 -13.74 -0.70
C GLU A 181 26.43 -12.37 -1.21
N ALA A 182 26.46 -11.37 -0.32
CA ALA A 182 26.04 -10.00 -0.59
C ALA A 182 26.81 -9.28 -1.73
N ALA A 183 27.73 -10.01 -2.39
CA ALA A 183 28.41 -9.66 -3.61
C ALA A 183 27.51 -9.71 -4.88
N ASN A 184 26.40 -10.47 -4.91
CA ASN A 184 25.54 -10.58 -6.09
C ASN A 184 24.05 -10.44 -5.76
N ALA A 185 23.71 -9.44 -4.96
CA ALA A 185 22.31 -9.11 -4.69
C ALA A 185 21.58 -8.73 -5.99
N LYS A 186 20.38 -9.27 -6.18
CA LYS A 186 19.47 -8.88 -7.26
C LYS A 186 18.68 -7.65 -6.84
N TRP A 187 18.65 -6.62 -7.69
CA TRP A 187 17.93 -5.38 -7.45
C TRP A 187 16.90 -5.13 -8.53
N MET A 188 15.83 -4.45 -8.16
CA MET A 188 14.78 -3.95 -9.05
C MET A 188 14.66 -2.43 -8.91
N LEU A 189 14.57 -1.76 -10.06
CA LEU A 189 14.26 -0.35 -10.18
C LEU A 189 12.99 -0.19 -11.02
N LEU A 190 11.93 0.28 -10.38
CA LEU A 190 10.68 0.63 -11.04
C LEU A 190 10.70 2.13 -11.37
N VAL A 191 10.50 2.47 -12.65
CA VAL A 191 10.51 3.85 -13.14
C VAL A 191 9.20 4.15 -13.84
N CYS A 192 8.47 5.15 -13.35
CA CYS A 192 7.24 5.61 -13.96
C CYS A 192 7.43 6.95 -14.67
N PHE A 193 6.90 7.02 -15.88
CA PHE A 193 6.72 8.21 -16.70
C PHE A 193 5.23 8.39 -17.01
N PRO A 194 4.79 9.56 -17.48
CA PRO A 194 3.47 9.71 -18.05
C PRO A 194 3.20 8.64 -19.12
N GLY A 195 2.17 7.84 -18.89
CA GLY A 195 1.73 6.75 -19.78
C GLY A 195 2.60 5.49 -19.77
N ARG A 196 3.74 5.45 -19.06
CA ARG A 196 4.67 4.30 -19.13
C ARG A 196 5.25 3.87 -17.79
N LEU A 197 5.31 2.57 -17.56
CA LEU A 197 5.96 1.95 -16.40
C LEU A 197 7.06 0.99 -16.85
N PHE A 198 8.30 1.26 -16.44
CA PHE A 198 9.45 0.41 -16.69
C PHE A 198 9.83 -0.34 -15.41
N CYS A 199 10.14 -1.63 -15.54
CA CYS A 199 10.74 -2.43 -14.49
C CYS A 199 12.11 -2.91 -14.95
N LEU A 200 13.15 -2.44 -14.29
CA LEU A 200 14.54 -2.83 -14.56
C LEU A 200 15.01 -3.76 -13.45
N ALA A 201 15.72 -4.82 -13.80
CA ALA A 201 16.28 -5.73 -12.81
C ALA A 201 17.70 -6.14 -13.19
N GLY A 202 18.51 -6.47 -12.20
CA GLY A 202 19.88 -6.91 -12.44
C GLY A 202 20.68 -7.11 -11.15
N ASN A 203 21.83 -7.76 -11.31
CA ASN A 203 22.74 -8.00 -10.20
C ASN A 203 23.57 -6.75 -9.93
N ILE A 204 23.60 -6.33 -8.67
CA ILE A 204 24.41 -5.21 -8.21
C ILE A 204 25.23 -5.69 -7.03
N ASN A 205 26.53 -5.37 -7.07
CA ASN A 205 27.43 -5.57 -5.94
C ASN A 205 27.67 -4.24 -5.21
N PRO A 206 26.88 -3.91 -4.17
CA PRO A 206 27.09 -2.67 -3.43
C PRO A 206 28.35 -2.72 -2.54
N ILE A 207 28.77 -3.91 -2.08
CA ILE A 207 29.83 -4.07 -1.05
C ILE A 207 31.24 -3.98 -1.64
N ALA A 208 31.46 -4.46 -2.87
CA ALA A 208 32.76 -4.31 -3.55
C ALA A 208 33.20 -2.84 -3.73
N ARG A 209 32.28 -1.89 -3.55
CA ARG A 209 32.56 -0.46 -3.61
C ARG A 209 32.93 0.17 -2.27
N GLU A 210 32.45 -0.35 -1.14
CA GLU A 210 32.89 0.14 0.17
C GLU A 210 34.36 -0.21 0.43
N SER A 211 34.85 -1.37 -0.07
CA SER A 211 36.23 -1.81 0.15
C SER A 211 37.27 -1.08 -0.69
N THR A 212 36.89 -0.45 -1.81
CA THR A 212 37.82 0.35 -2.65
C THR A 212 37.97 1.79 -2.17
N ALA A 213 37.16 2.23 -1.20
CA ALA A 213 37.28 3.54 -0.57
C ALA A 213 38.25 3.55 0.64
N GLN A 214 38.83 2.40 1.02
CA GLN A 214 39.86 2.32 2.05
C GLN A 214 41.20 1.84 1.44
N GLN A 215 42.26 2.61 1.75
CA GLN A 215 43.68 2.49 1.36
C GLN A 215 43.97 3.13 -0.02
N VAL A 216 44.82 4.18 -0.12
CA VAL A 216 46.22 4.21 0.31
C VAL A 216 46.59 5.60 0.86
N VAL A 217 47.15 5.63 2.08
CA VAL A 217 47.94 6.77 2.58
C VAL A 217 49.30 6.68 1.93
N GLY A 218 49.62 7.61 1.02
CA GLY A 218 50.98 7.80 0.52
C GLY A 218 51.06 8.08 -0.97
N THR A 219 51.74 9.18 -1.29
CA THR A 219 52.29 9.58 -2.60
C THR A 219 51.39 10.42 -3.53
N MET A 220 51.46 11.74 -3.31
CA MET A 220 51.72 12.83 -4.28
C MET A 220 51.24 12.67 -5.74
N PHE A 221 50.36 13.61 -6.13
CA PHE A 221 50.19 14.24 -7.46
C PHE A 221 50.05 13.34 -8.70
N SER A 222 48.79 13.09 -9.11
CA SER A 222 48.21 13.53 -10.39
C SER A 222 46.97 12.71 -10.74
N ALA A 223 45.85 13.40 -10.97
CA ALA A 223 44.75 12.97 -11.85
C ALA A 223 44.27 11.51 -11.74
N THR A 224 43.95 11.01 -10.55
CA THR A 224 43.21 9.74 -10.40
C THR A 224 41.71 9.97 -10.62
N PHE A 225 41.36 10.04 -11.90
CA PHE A 225 40.12 9.62 -12.53
C PHE A 225 38.83 9.63 -11.69
N ASP A 226 37.94 10.51 -12.14
CA ASP A 226 36.48 10.56 -11.96
C ASP A 226 35.74 9.30 -12.54
N GLN A 227 36.30 8.10 -12.31
CA GLN A 227 35.85 6.79 -12.82
C GLN A 227 34.87 6.06 -11.89
N THR A 228 34.14 6.76 -11.02
CA THR A 228 33.00 6.14 -10.33
C THR A 228 31.86 5.93 -11.32
N VAL A 229 31.82 4.75 -11.95
CA VAL A 229 30.67 4.30 -12.74
C VAL A 229 29.45 4.27 -11.80
N ALA A 230 28.24 4.63 -12.25
CA ALA A 230 27.05 4.51 -11.40
C ALA A 230 26.81 3.04 -10.99
N THR A 231 26.47 2.80 -9.73
CA THR A 231 26.21 1.49 -9.11
C THR A 231 25.06 0.77 -9.79
N LEU A 232 24.07 1.52 -10.24
CA LEU A 232 22.84 1.05 -10.87
C LEU A 232 22.95 0.93 -12.39
N LYS A 233 24.08 1.33 -12.98
CA LYS A 233 24.32 1.17 -14.44
C LYS A 233 24.04 -0.26 -14.95
N PRO A 234 24.35 -1.35 -14.22
CA PRO A 234 24.02 -2.71 -14.66
C PRO A 234 22.53 -2.97 -14.90
N LEU A 235 21.62 -2.19 -14.31
CA LEU A 235 20.16 -2.32 -14.51
C LEU A 235 19.70 -1.87 -15.91
N PHE A 236 20.57 -1.19 -16.66
CA PHE A 236 20.25 -0.59 -17.97
C PHE A 236 20.95 -1.32 -19.13
N SER A 237 21.37 -2.58 -18.91
CA SER A 237 22.13 -3.37 -19.88
C SER A 237 21.29 -3.85 -21.07
N GLU A 238 19.97 -4.00 -20.90
CA GLU A 238 19.02 -4.45 -21.94
C GLU A 238 18.07 -3.33 -22.40
N LYS A 239 17.43 -3.53 -23.57
CA LYS A 239 16.33 -2.66 -24.02
C LYS A 239 15.12 -2.89 -23.11
N ALA A 240 14.96 -2.00 -22.14
CA ALA A 240 13.85 -2.06 -21.20
C ALA A 240 12.48 -2.04 -21.91
N ARG A 241 11.63 -3.02 -21.57
CA ARG A 241 10.22 -3.01 -21.93
C ARG A 241 9.42 -2.18 -20.92
N SER A 242 8.31 -1.60 -21.36
CA SER A 242 7.40 -0.87 -20.49
C SER A 242 5.97 -1.33 -20.68
N LEU A 243 5.17 -1.22 -19.62
CA LEU A 243 3.73 -1.15 -19.75
C LEU A 243 3.38 0.23 -20.34
N VAL A 244 2.50 0.26 -21.33
CA VAL A 244 2.13 1.46 -22.07
C VAL A 244 0.63 1.69 -21.94
N SER A 245 0.24 2.95 -21.72
CA SER A 245 -1.13 3.44 -21.74
C SER A 245 -1.34 4.29 -22.98
N ASP A 246 -2.54 4.25 -23.57
CA ASP A 246 -2.85 4.87 -24.86
C ASP A 246 -2.73 6.41 -24.87
N SER A 247 -2.59 7.07 -23.72
CA SER A 247 -2.35 8.50 -23.66
C SER A 247 -1.20 8.89 -22.73
N ASN A 248 -0.29 9.70 -23.27
CA ASN A 248 0.91 10.19 -22.61
C ASN A 248 0.68 11.48 -21.78
N ASN A 249 -0.53 12.03 -21.80
CA ASN A 249 -0.79 13.41 -21.36
C ASN A 249 -1.50 13.54 -20.01
N SER A 250 -1.54 12.47 -19.21
CA SER A 250 -2.17 12.50 -17.87
C SER A 250 -1.18 12.19 -16.74
N LEU A 251 -1.57 12.59 -15.53
CA LEU A 251 -0.91 12.18 -14.28
C LEU A 251 -0.80 10.66 -14.27
N SER A 252 0.43 10.15 -14.27
CA SER A 252 0.71 8.73 -14.09
C SER A 252 1.54 8.57 -12.84
N SER A 253 1.07 7.76 -11.89
CA SER A 253 1.76 7.55 -10.62
C SER A 253 1.81 6.06 -10.33
N CYS A 254 2.94 5.57 -9.85
CA CYS A 254 3.05 4.20 -9.36
C CYS A 254 3.29 4.19 -7.86
N ALA A 255 2.46 3.45 -7.15
CA ALA A 255 2.65 3.14 -5.75
C ALA A 255 2.96 1.65 -5.59
N VAL A 256 3.88 1.34 -4.69
CA VAL A 256 4.29 -0.02 -4.38
C VAL A 256 3.93 -0.31 -2.93
N TYR A 257 3.48 -1.52 -2.64
CA TYR A 257 3.22 -1.92 -1.26
C TYR A 257 4.54 -2.26 -0.57
N LEU A 258 5.02 -1.34 0.25
CA LEU A 258 6.18 -1.55 1.12
C LEU A 258 5.73 -1.91 2.54
N VAL A 259 6.33 -2.96 3.07
CA VAL A 259 6.25 -3.35 4.49
C VAL A 259 7.52 -2.86 5.18
N ALA A 260 7.39 -2.40 6.42
CA ALA A 260 8.46 -1.77 7.19
C ALA A 260 9.75 -2.62 7.38
N ASN A 261 9.69 -3.92 7.11
CA ASN A 261 10.75 -4.88 7.39
C ASN A 261 11.76 -5.06 6.24
N CYS A 262 11.77 -4.19 5.23
CA CYS A 262 12.61 -4.34 4.03
C CYS A 262 12.32 -5.66 3.27
N GLU A 263 11.13 -6.23 3.44
CA GLU A 263 10.69 -7.33 2.59
C GLU A 263 10.47 -6.81 1.16
N PRO A 264 10.85 -7.60 0.14
CA PRO A 264 10.61 -7.21 -1.23
C PRO A 264 9.10 -6.99 -1.46
N PRO A 265 8.70 -5.90 -2.10
CA PRO A 265 7.30 -5.55 -2.25
C PRO A 265 6.51 -6.61 -3.01
N SER A 266 5.36 -7.03 -2.49
CA SER A 266 4.56 -8.08 -3.13
C SER A 266 3.60 -7.56 -4.21
N MET A 267 3.16 -6.30 -4.10
CA MET A 267 2.13 -5.70 -4.94
C MET A 267 2.58 -4.34 -5.48
N TYR A 268 2.14 -4.02 -6.69
CA TYR A 268 2.18 -2.66 -7.23
C TYR A 268 0.82 -2.21 -7.73
N VAL A 269 0.64 -0.91 -7.76
CA VAL A 269 -0.47 -0.24 -8.42
C VAL A 269 0.07 0.87 -9.29
N TRP A 270 -0.44 0.92 -10.51
CA TRP A 270 -0.10 1.93 -11.50
C TRP A 270 -1.36 2.67 -11.90
N LEU A 271 -1.44 3.92 -11.47
CA LEU A 271 -2.44 4.87 -11.92
C LEU A 271 -1.95 5.46 -13.24
N ASN A 272 -2.73 5.28 -14.30
CA ASN A 272 -2.46 5.82 -15.63
C ASN A 272 -3.71 6.53 -16.19
N SER A 273 -3.61 7.02 -17.43
CA SER A 273 -4.68 7.77 -18.09
C SER A 273 -5.96 6.97 -18.37
N THR A 274 -5.82 5.66 -18.52
CA THR A 274 -6.90 4.74 -18.88
C THR A 274 -7.57 4.12 -17.66
N GLY A 275 -6.85 4.02 -16.55
CA GLY A 275 -7.35 3.41 -15.33
C GLY A 275 -6.27 3.17 -14.27
N VAL A 276 -6.57 2.22 -13.40
CA VAL A 276 -5.71 1.76 -12.32
C VAL A 276 -5.37 0.30 -12.57
N VAL A 277 -4.11 0.02 -12.88
CA VAL A 277 -3.56 -1.33 -13.08
C VAL A 277 -3.00 -1.82 -11.74
N CYS A 278 -3.48 -2.97 -11.28
CA CYS A 278 -3.00 -3.63 -10.06
C CYS A 278 -2.30 -4.92 -10.44
N GLY A 279 -1.14 -5.17 -9.85
CA GLY A 279 -0.37 -6.36 -10.14
C GLY A 279 0.54 -6.81 -9.01
N ARG A 280 1.14 -7.98 -9.21
CA ARG A 280 2.09 -8.61 -8.29
C ARG A 280 3.48 -8.64 -8.87
N PHE A 281 4.46 -8.65 -7.99
CA PHE A 281 5.83 -8.96 -8.35
C PHE A 281 6.06 -10.47 -8.24
N ASP A 282 6.46 -11.09 -9.34
CA ASP A 282 6.90 -12.48 -9.37
C ASP A 282 8.43 -12.54 -9.49
N TYR A 283 9.09 -12.61 -8.33
CA TYR A 283 10.54 -12.64 -8.22
C TYR A 283 11.17 -13.94 -8.76
N SER A 284 10.39 -15.03 -8.86
CA SER A 284 10.89 -16.32 -9.39
C SER A 284 11.31 -16.26 -10.86
N ARG A 285 10.76 -15.28 -11.60
CA ARG A 285 11.04 -15.07 -13.02
C ARG A 285 12.37 -14.38 -13.29
N LEU A 286 13.10 -14.00 -12.24
CA LEU A 286 14.38 -13.32 -12.36
C LEU A 286 15.57 -14.28 -12.57
N ASP A 287 15.35 -15.59 -12.53
CA ASP A 287 16.38 -16.62 -12.71
C ASP A 287 16.60 -17.06 -14.17
N SER A 288 15.73 -16.65 -15.09
CA SER A 288 15.96 -16.87 -16.53
C SER A 288 17.11 -16.00 -17.03
N SER A 289 17.95 -16.54 -17.92
CA SER A 289 19.17 -15.95 -18.48
C SER A 289 19.04 -14.56 -19.14
N SER A 290 17.82 -14.03 -19.26
CA SER A 290 17.51 -12.62 -19.54
C SER A 290 17.02 -11.93 -18.26
N CYS A 291 17.79 -10.99 -17.71
CA CYS A 291 17.40 -10.17 -16.55
C CYS A 291 16.41 -9.07 -16.96
N ASP A 292 15.36 -9.41 -17.70
CA ASP A 292 14.33 -8.46 -18.08
C ASP A 292 13.33 -8.31 -16.93
N GLY A 293 13.50 -7.23 -16.16
CA GLY A 293 12.64 -6.87 -15.04
C GLY A 293 11.15 -6.75 -15.41
N TYR A 294 10.83 -6.53 -16.69
CA TYR A 294 9.45 -6.50 -17.17
C TYR A 294 8.68 -7.79 -16.84
N ASN A 295 9.32 -8.95 -16.95
CA ASN A 295 8.65 -10.24 -16.73
C ASN A 295 8.21 -10.44 -15.27
N MET A 296 8.75 -9.67 -14.33
CA MET A 296 8.37 -9.68 -12.92
C MET A 296 7.00 -9.04 -12.69
N LEU A 297 6.55 -8.15 -13.57
CA LEU A 297 5.27 -7.48 -13.45
C LEU A 297 4.16 -8.42 -13.93
N GLN A 298 3.37 -8.95 -13.00
CA GLN A 298 2.17 -9.72 -13.32
C GLN A 298 0.93 -8.85 -13.09
N GLU A 299 0.26 -8.47 -14.17
CA GLU A 299 -1.03 -7.76 -14.09
C GLU A 299 -2.12 -8.73 -13.59
N GLU A 300 -2.84 -8.34 -12.53
CA GLU A 300 -3.97 -9.10 -11.99
C GLU A 300 -5.31 -8.46 -12.35
N ALA A 301 -5.35 -7.12 -12.40
CA ALA A 301 -6.58 -6.38 -12.57
C ALA A 301 -6.33 -5.00 -13.19
N THR A 302 -7.21 -4.60 -14.11
CA THR A 302 -7.23 -3.24 -14.65
C THR A 302 -8.60 -2.64 -14.45
N ILE A 303 -8.65 -1.54 -13.70
CA ILE A 303 -9.87 -0.85 -13.30
C ILE A 303 -9.97 0.44 -14.12
N PRO A 304 -10.82 0.52 -15.14
CA PRO A 304 -10.93 1.71 -15.96
C PRO A 304 -11.53 2.89 -15.19
N HIS A 305 -11.12 4.10 -15.55
CA HIS A 305 -11.74 5.31 -15.00
C HIS A 305 -13.21 5.40 -15.41
N LYS A 306 -14.05 5.87 -14.50
CA LYS A 306 -15.48 6.05 -14.78
C LYS A 306 -15.70 7.38 -15.52
N MET A 307 -16.72 7.41 -16.35
CA MET A 307 -17.22 8.65 -16.93
C MET A 307 -18.34 9.20 -16.03
N ILE A 308 -18.16 10.41 -15.51
CA ILE A 308 -19.16 11.14 -14.73
C ILE A 308 -19.40 12.47 -15.44
N ASP A 309 -20.65 12.76 -15.80
CA ASP A 309 -21.06 13.99 -16.51
C ASP A 309 -20.21 14.31 -17.77
N GLY A 310 -19.84 13.27 -18.51
CA GLY A 310 -19.05 13.39 -19.74
C GLY A 310 -17.56 13.68 -19.52
N LYS A 311 -17.07 13.67 -18.27
CA LYS A 311 -15.65 13.78 -17.91
C LYS A 311 -15.13 12.49 -17.30
N LEU A 312 -13.86 12.19 -17.53
CA LEU A 312 -13.17 11.12 -16.82
C LEU A 312 -12.99 11.52 -15.36
N ASP A 313 -13.45 10.64 -14.48
CA ASP A 313 -13.32 10.77 -13.04
C ASP A 313 -11.95 10.23 -12.62
N LEU A 314 -10.98 11.14 -12.47
CA LEU A 314 -9.58 10.82 -12.22
C LEU A 314 -9.21 10.99 -10.73
N PRO A 315 -8.56 10.00 -10.11
CA PRO A 315 -8.03 10.15 -8.76
C PRO A 315 -6.80 11.08 -8.77
N ILE A 316 -6.67 11.87 -7.70
CA ILE A 316 -5.53 12.75 -7.40
C ILE A 316 -4.31 11.93 -7.00
N ASP A 317 -4.51 10.90 -6.17
CA ASP A 317 -3.44 10.12 -5.57
C ASP A 317 -3.84 8.67 -5.33
N VAL A 318 -2.84 7.80 -5.24
CA VAL A 318 -3.00 6.36 -5.06
C VAL A 318 -2.08 5.83 -3.97
N ALA A 319 -2.60 4.94 -3.13
CA ALA A 319 -1.80 4.16 -2.20
C ALA A 319 -2.31 2.72 -2.15
N LEU A 320 -1.47 1.81 -1.64
CA LEU A 320 -1.86 0.44 -1.38
C LEU A 320 -2.13 0.24 0.11
N THR A 321 -2.82 -0.84 0.46
CA THR A 321 -2.74 -1.51 1.76
C THR A 321 -2.43 -2.99 1.51
N GLU A 322 -2.50 -3.84 2.54
CA GLU A 322 -2.30 -5.28 2.37
C GLU A 322 -3.37 -5.91 1.44
N HIS A 323 -4.60 -5.40 1.50
CA HIS A 323 -5.73 -5.99 0.77
C HIS A 323 -6.53 -5.01 -0.10
N HIS A 324 -6.16 -3.72 -0.09
CA HIS A 324 -6.91 -2.67 -0.77
C HIS A 324 -6.03 -1.75 -1.59
N VAL A 325 -6.63 -1.19 -2.65
CA VAL A 325 -6.13 -0.02 -3.36
C VAL A 325 -6.91 1.18 -2.85
N LEU A 326 -6.19 2.21 -2.41
CA LEU A 326 -6.74 3.46 -1.95
C LEU A 326 -6.64 4.48 -3.07
N LEU A 327 -7.78 5.06 -3.42
CA LEU A 327 -7.91 6.09 -4.42
C LEU A 327 -8.46 7.35 -3.75
N LEU A 328 -7.72 8.44 -3.90
CA LEU A 328 -8.14 9.75 -3.42
C LEU A 328 -8.65 10.56 -4.60
N TYR A 329 -9.92 10.95 -4.56
CA TYR A 329 -10.56 11.84 -5.52
C TYR A 329 -10.70 13.25 -4.93
N PRO A 330 -11.02 14.27 -5.75
CA PRO A 330 -11.23 15.63 -5.25
C PRO A 330 -12.36 15.78 -4.22
N ASP A 331 -13.33 14.86 -4.22
CA ASP A 331 -14.54 14.89 -3.41
C ASP A 331 -14.65 13.72 -2.42
N ARG A 332 -13.86 12.66 -2.59
CA ARG A 332 -14.04 11.41 -1.84
C ARG A 332 -12.80 10.55 -1.70
N PHE A 333 -12.82 9.68 -0.70
CA PHE A 333 -11.82 8.66 -0.44
C PHE A 333 -12.44 7.28 -0.68
N VAL A 334 -11.82 6.48 -1.56
CA VAL A 334 -12.34 5.18 -1.99
C VAL A 334 -11.29 4.11 -1.73
N ALA A 335 -11.72 2.97 -1.15
CA ALA A 335 -10.91 1.78 -1.03
C ALA A 335 -11.52 0.63 -1.83
N LEU A 336 -10.77 0.13 -2.81
CA LEU A 336 -11.12 -1.00 -3.65
C LEU A 336 -10.44 -2.26 -3.12
N SER A 337 -11.13 -3.39 -3.10
CA SER A 337 -10.47 -4.66 -2.76
C SER A 337 -9.58 -5.13 -3.90
N LEU A 338 -8.34 -5.51 -3.59
CA LEU A 338 -7.44 -6.17 -4.55
C LEU A 338 -7.99 -7.53 -5.02
N LEU A 339 -8.86 -8.17 -4.23
CA LEU A 339 -9.40 -9.48 -4.59
C LEU A 339 -10.46 -9.38 -5.68
N ASN A 340 -11.44 -8.48 -5.55
CA ASN A 340 -12.60 -8.46 -6.45
C ASN A 340 -12.87 -7.10 -7.12
N GLN A 341 -11.99 -6.12 -6.91
CA GLN A 341 -12.07 -4.77 -7.50
C GLN A 341 -13.35 -4.00 -7.11
N LYS A 342 -14.09 -4.46 -6.10
CA LYS A 342 -15.29 -3.77 -5.60
C LYS A 342 -14.92 -2.73 -4.55
N VAL A 343 -15.72 -1.67 -4.51
CA VAL A 343 -15.65 -0.65 -3.46
C VAL A 343 -16.02 -1.28 -2.12
N MET A 344 -15.05 -1.30 -1.20
CA MET A 344 -15.22 -1.82 0.16
C MET A 344 -15.48 -0.70 1.15
N HIS A 345 -14.99 0.50 0.85
CA HIS A 345 -15.21 1.70 1.64
C HIS A 345 -15.20 2.91 0.72
N GLU A 346 -16.15 3.81 0.95
CA GLU A 346 -16.27 5.08 0.27
C GLU A 346 -16.70 6.11 1.31
N GLU A 347 -15.90 7.15 1.47
CA GLU A 347 -16.18 8.27 2.35
C GLU A 347 -16.18 9.55 1.52
N LEU A 348 -17.33 10.23 1.49
CA LEU A 348 -17.44 11.56 0.91
C LEU A 348 -16.74 12.56 1.83
N LEU A 349 -15.82 13.35 1.28
CA LEU A 349 -15.03 14.35 1.98
C LEU A 349 -15.61 15.76 1.77
N VAL A 350 -16.93 15.84 1.62
CA VAL A 350 -17.66 17.06 1.33
C VAL A 350 -17.73 17.94 2.58
N ASN A 351 -16.80 18.87 2.71
CA ASN A 351 -16.97 20.12 3.45
C ASN A 351 -16.52 21.26 2.54
N GLU A 352 -17.24 22.38 2.56
CA GLU A 352 -17.06 23.54 1.65
C GLU A 352 -15.66 24.20 1.68
N SER A 353 -14.78 23.79 2.60
CA SER A 353 -13.44 24.37 2.82
C SER A 353 -12.27 23.37 2.66
N LEU A 354 -12.52 22.18 2.09
CA LEU A 354 -11.53 21.11 1.97
C LEU A 354 -11.11 20.90 0.52
N HIS A 355 -10.29 21.80 -0.03
CA HIS A 355 -9.57 21.46 -1.26
C HIS A 355 -8.56 20.36 -0.96
N ILE A 356 -8.85 19.15 -1.44
CA ILE A 356 -8.02 17.96 -1.22
C ILE A 356 -6.79 18.05 -2.10
N LEU A 357 -5.61 17.89 -1.50
CA LEU A 357 -4.33 18.04 -2.19
C LEU A 357 -3.65 16.70 -2.45
N GLY A 358 -3.73 15.77 -1.50
CA GLY A 358 -3.08 14.48 -1.67
C GLY A 358 -3.13 13.57 -0.45
N MET A 359 -2.45 12.43 -0.58
CA MET A 359 -2.37 11.39 0.42
C MET A 359 -0.91 11.06 0.75
N SER A 360 -0.68 10.55 1.95
CA SER A 360 0.58 9.95 2.36
C SER A 360 0.31 8.73 3.22
N ARG A 361 0.81 7.57 2.80
CA ARG A 361 0.83 6.36 3.62
C ARG A 361 2.17 6.27 4.34
N ASP A 362 2.12 6.09 5.65
CA ASP A 362 3.29 5.73 6.44
C ASP A 362 3.47 4.20 6.38
N SER A 363 4.54 3.72 5.72
CA SER A 363 4.79 2.29 5.55
C SER A 363 5.13 1.58 6.86
N THR A 364 5.57 2.32 7.89
CA THR A 364 5.86 1.76 9.21
C THR A 364 4.61 1.61 10.05
N SER A 365 3.82 2.69 10.16
CA SER A 365 2.62 2.67 11.01
C SER A 365 1.35 2.18 10.32
N GLN A 366 1.39 2.03 9.00
CA GLN A 366 0.26 1.70 8.14
C GLN A 366 -0.90 2.71 8.20
N PHE A 367 -0.70 3.87 8.85
CA PHE A 367 -1.67 4.95 8.83
C PHE A 367 -1.64 5.69 7.50
N ILE A 368 -2.83 6.11 7.09
CA ILE A 368 -3.04 6.90 5.89
C ILE A 368 -3.38 8.32 6.31
N TRP A 369 -2.69 9.28 5.72
CA TRP A 369 -2.87 10.70 5.99
C TRP A 369 -3.40 11.34 4.72
N VAL A 370 -4.58 11.95 4.78
CA VAL A 370 -5.14 12.75 3.70
C VAL A 370 -5.05 14.20 4.14
N TYR A 371 -4.51 15.07 3.29
CA TYR A 371 -4.33 16.47 3.62
C TYR A 371 -5.02 17.35 2.61
N THR A 372 -5.53 18.46 3.14
CA THR A 372 -6.24 19.52 2.44
C THR A 372 -5.51 20.83 2.73
N GLU A 373 -5.89 21.91 2.06
CA GLU A 373 -5.29 23.22 2.33
C GLU A 373 -5.44 23.68 3.79
N SER A 374 -6.47 23.22 4.50
CA SER A 374 -6.82 23.71 5.84
C SER A 374 -6.75 22.66 6.95
N SER A 375 -6.79 21.37 6.62
CA SER A 375 -6.86 20.29 7.62
C SER A 375 -6.15 19.01 7.18
N ILE A 376 -5.84 18.17 8.17
CA ILE A 376 -5.20 16.86 7.98
C ILE A 376 -6.09 15.80 8.62
N LEU A 377 -6.46 14.80 7.84
CA LEU A 377 -7.25 13.65 8.26
C LEU A 377 -6.34 12.43 8.39
N LYS A 378 -6.49 11.70 9.49
CA LYS A 378 -5.74 10.47 9.74
C LYS A 378 -6.69 9.28 9.70
N TYR A 379 -6.36 8.28 8.90
CA TYR A 379 -7.09 7.03 8.80
C TYR A 379 -6.24 5.89 9.33
N ARG A 380 -6.88 5.05 10.14
CA ARG A 380 -6.33 3.80 10.61
C ARG A 380 -7.03 2.64 9.91
N PRO A 381 -6.29 1.73 9.24
CA PRO A 381 -6.87 0.47 8.82
C PRO A 381 -7.38 -0.31 10.04
N VAL A 382 -8.61 -0.80 9.97
CA VAL A 382 -9.25 -1.59 11.04
C VAL A 382 -9.79 -2.86 10.42
N GLU A 383 -9.20 -4.00 10.79
CA GLU A 383 -9.60 -5.33 10.32
C GLU A 383 -9.85 -5.36 8.80
N GLU A 384 -8.83 -5.11 7.97
CA GLU A 384 -8.97 -5.11 6.51
C GLU A 384 -9.58 -6.41 5.96
N THR A 385 -9.40 -7.52 6.68
CA THR A 385 -9.95 -8.83 6.34
C THR A 385 -11.43 -9.02 6.69
N LYS A 386 -12.04 -8.07 7.42
CA LYS A 386 -13.41 -8.14 7.98
C LYS A 386 -14.48 -8.44 6.95
N PHE A 387 -14.29 -8.05 5.69
CA PHE A 387 -15.27 -8.30 4.62
C PHE A 387 -14.78 -9.26 3.53
N ILE A 388 -13.58 -9.81 3.64
CA ILE A 388 -13.03 -10.76 2.64
C ILE A 388 -13.88 -12.04 2.57
N TRP A 389 -14.50 -12.46 3.68
CA TRP A 389 -15.39 -13.63 3.68
C TRP A 389 -16.61 -13.46 2.77
N LYS A 390 -17.11 -12.23 2.56
CA LYS A 390 -18.19 -11.95 1.61
C LYS A 390 -17.73 -12.24 0.18
N ILE A 391 -16.47 -11.90 -0.12
CA ILE A 391 -15.85 -12.16 -1.41
C ILE A 391 -15.73 -13.67 -1.66
N TYR A 392 -15.20 -14.43 -0.70
CA TYR A 392 -15.12 -15.89 -0.81
C TYR A 392 -16.51 -16.55 -0.92
N MET A 393 -17.48 -16.04 -0.17
CA MET A 393 -18.86 -16.49 -0.25
C MET A 393 -19.45 -16.29 -1.66
N ASP A 394 -19.25 -15.12 -2.26
CA ASP A 394 -19.79 -14.79 -3.59
C ASP A 394 -19.08 -15.58 -4.71
N ARG A 395 -17.80 -15.93 -4.51
CA ARG A 395 -17.05 -16.85 -5.39
C ARG A 395 -17.46 -18.33 -5.23
N GLY A 396 -18.26 -18.65 -4.22
CA GLY A 396 -18.65 -20.03 -3.90
C GLY A 396 -17.58 -20.83 -3.14
N GLU A 397 -16.51 -20.19 -2.67
CA GLU A 397 -15.44 -20.77 -1.86
C GLU A 397 -15.82 -20.79 -0.36
N PHE A 398 -16.92 -21.48 -0.04
CA PHE A 398 -17.49 -21.48 1.31
C PHE A 398 -16.56 -22.03 2.39
N ALA A 399 -15.66 -22.95 2.06
CA ALA A 399 -14.70 -23.51 3.03
C ALA A 399 -13.75 -22.44 3.58
N LYS A 400 -13.20 -21.57 2.71
CA LYS A 400 -12.34 -20.45 3.13
C LYS A 400 -13.13 -19.41 3.91
N ALA A 401 -14.34 -19.08 3.44
CA ALA A 401 -15.24 -18.16 4.15
C ALA A 401 -15.59 -18.66 5.57
N GLN A 402 -15.88 -19.96 5.73
CA GLN A 402 -16.16 -20.56 7.03
C GLN A 402 -14.96 -20.50 7.97
N LYS A 403 -13.75 -20.84 7.49
CA LYS A 403 -12.53 -20.76 8.31
C LYS A 403 -12.29 -19.34 8.82
N MET A 404 -12.44 -18.34 7.94
CA MET A 404 -12.30 -16.93 8.31
C MET A 404 -13.37 -16.49 9.32
N THR A 405 -14.63 -16.81 9.06
CA THR A 405 -15.75 -16.37 9.90
C THR A 405 -15.84 -17.07 11.24
N ASN A 406 -15.33 -18.30 11.36
CA ASN A 406 -15.28 -19.02 12.62
C ASN A 406 -14.29 -18.39 13.62
N SER A 407 -13.20 -17.79 13.11
CA SER A 407 -12.20 -17.10 13.94
C SER A 407 -12.63 -15.67 14.34
N MET A 408 -13.72 -15.15 13.79
CA MET A 408 -14.20 -13.80 14.10
C MET A 408 -14.92 -13.73 15.45
N LYS A 409 -14.77 -12.58 16.13
CA LYS A 409 -15.47 -12.30 17.40
C LYS A 409 -16.99 -12.20 17.21
N ASP A 410 -17.43 -11.57 16.12
CA ASP A 410 -18.85 -11.54 15.75
C ASP A 410 -19.22 -12.84 15.01
N LYS A 411 -20.22 -13.55 15.53
CA LYS A 411 -20.73 -14.79 14.93
C LYS A 411 -21.75 -14.54 13.82
N LYS A 412 -22.31 -13.34 13.66
CA LYS A 412 -23.30 -13.04 12.61
C LYS A 412 -22.81 -13.37 11.19
N PRO A 413 -21.58 -13.01 10.78
CA PRO A 413 -21.03 -13.40 9.48
C PRO A 413 -20.97 -14.90 9.26
N HIS A 414 -20.53 -15.66 10.27
CA HIS A 414 -20.45 -17.12 10.20
C HIS A 414 -21.82 -17.73 9.94
N GLN A 415 -22.84 -17.21 10.62
CA GLN A 415 -24.22 -17.63 10.42
C GLN A 415 -24.70 -17.36 8.99
N LEU A 416 -24.40 -16.20 8.42
CA LEU A 416 -24.76 -15.89 7.03
C LEU A 416 -24.08 -16.84 6.02
N VAL A 417 -22.82 -17.22 6.28
CA VAL A 417 -22.09 -18.18 5.45
C VAL A 417 -22.73 -19.57 5.47
N LEU A 418 -23.14 -20.05 6.66
CA LEU A 418 -23.83 -21.34 6.78
C LEU A 418 -25.17 -21.34 6.03
N LYS A 419 -25.94 -20.26 6.13
CA LYS A 419 -27.23 -20.10 5.42
C LYS A 419 -27.05 -20.18 3.91
N LYS A 420 -26.14 -19.37 3.36
CA LYS A 420 -25.92 -19.33 1.90
C LYS A 420 -25.27 -20.62 1.38
N LEU A 421 -24.44 -21.29 2.19
CA LEU A 421 -23.93 -22.63 1.85
C LEU A 421 -25.07 -23.66 1.78
N ALA A 422 -25.96 -23.68 2.78
CA ALA A 422 -27.09 -24.59 2.79
C ALA A 422 -28.02 -24.35 1.58
N ASP A 423 -28.31 -23.09 1.26
CA ASP A 423 -29.11 -22.74 0.07
C ASP A 423 -28.44 -23.19 -1.24
N LYS A 424 -27.10 -23.15 -1.32
CA LYS A 424 -26.36 -23.74 -2.45
C LYS A 424 -26.49 -25.27 -2.47
N GLN A 425 -26.31 -25.94 -1.33
CA GLN A 425 -26.41 -27.40 -1.23
C GLN A 425 -27.81 -27.91 -1.58
N ILE A 426 -28.86 -27.20 -1.18
CA ILE A 426 -30.26 -27.50 -1.55
C ILE A 426 -30.43 -27.36 -3.07
N ARG A 427 -29.94 -26.26 -3.68
CA ARG A 427 -29.98 -26.08 -5.14
C ARG A 427 -29.21 -27.15 -5.91
N GLU A 428 -28.12 -27.67 -5.36
CA GLU A 428 -27.33 -28.77 -5.92
C GLU A 428 -27.95 -30.17 -5.67
N GLY A 429 -29.10 -30.27 -4.98
CA GLY A 429 -29.73 -31.54 -4.62
C GLY A 429 -29.04 -32.31 -3.49
N LYS A 430 -28.08 -31.70 -2.79
CA LYS A 430 -27.33 -32.29 -1.67
C LYS A 430 -28.04 -32.04 -0.33
N TYR A 431 -29.25 -32.58 -0.18
CA TYR A 431 -30.14 -32.29 0.95
C TYR A 431 -29.58 -32.73 2.32
N GLU A 432 -28.88 -33.85 2.39
CA GLU A 432 -28.28 -34.34 3.65
C GLU A 432 -27.14 -33.44 4.14
N ALA A 433 -26.30 -32.95 3.22
CA ALA A 433 -25.24 -32.02 3.54
C ALA A 433 -25.81 -30.66 3.98
N ALA A 434 -26.89 -30.21 3.33
CA ALA A 434 -27.63 -29.01 3.73
C ALA A 434 -28.19 -29.13 5.14
N ALA A 435 -28.80 -30.27 5.48
CA ALA A 435 -29.32 -30.55 6.82
C ALA A 435 -28.24 -30.41 7.90
N ARG A 436 -27.08 -31.06 7.71
CA ARG A 436 -25.93 -30.95 8.65
C ARG A 436 -25.43 -29.52 8.83
N THR A 437 -25.47 -28.71 7.76
CA THR A 437 -25.06 -27.30 7.81
C THR A 437 -26.09 -26.43 8.54
N LEU A 438 -27.38 -26.64 8.28
CA LEU A 438 -28.48 -25.85 8.85
C LEU A 438 -28.68 -26.09 10.34
N VAL A 439 -28.39 -27.29 10.85
CA VAL A 439 -28.40 -27.60 12.30
C VAL A 439 -27.48 -26.66 13.08
N ARG A 440 -26.31 -26.35 12.52
CA ARG A 440 -25.31 -25.44 13.09
C ARG A 440 -25.66 -23.96 12.91
N SER A 441 -26.67 -23.68 12.08
CA SER A 441 -27.12 -22.31 11.82
C SER A 441 -28.12 -21.83 12.89
N ASN A 442 -28.27 -20.51 12.98
CA ASN A 442 -29.25 -19.85 13.83
C ASN A 442 -30.56 -19.51 13.09
N GLU A 443 -30.84 -20.13 11.94
CA GLU A 443 -32.15 -19.96 11.29
C GLU A 443 -33.27 -20.54 12.17
N PRO A 444 -34.45 -19.87 12.20
CA PRO A 444 -35.59 -20.41 12.92
C PRO A 444 -36.01 -21.74 12.29
N PHE A 445 -36.44 -22.67 13.15
CA PHE A 445 -36.76 -24.03 12.77
C PHE A 445 -37.78 -24.10 11.63
N GLU A 446 -38.81 -23.26 11.71
CA GLU A 446 -39.89 -23.16 10.75
C GLU A 446 -39.39 -22.75 9.37
N SER A 447 -38.42 -21.82 9.31
CA SER A 447 -37.79 -21.39 8.05
C SER A 447 -37.00 -22.53 7.42
N ILE A 448 -36.28 -23.32 8.22
CA ILE A 448 -35.51 -24.47 7.74
C ILE A 448 -36.45 -25.55 7.18
N VAL A 449 -37.50 -25.91 7.92
CA VAL A 449 -38.49 -26.89 7.48
C VAL A 449 -39.19 -26.43 6.20
N LEU A 450 -39.57 -25.16 6.13
CA LEU A 450 -40.21 -24.58 4.95
C LEU A 450 -39.31 -24.67 3.70
N LYS A 451 -38.00 -24.45 3.85
CA LYS A 451 -37.03 -24.62 2.75
C LYS A 451 -37.07 -26.05 2.18
N PHE A 452 -37.03 -27.09 3.03
CA PHE A 452 -37.10 -28.47 2.55
C PHE A 452 -38.47 -28.87 1.99
N VAL A 453 -39.56 -28.44 2.64
CA VAL A 453 -40.94 -28.74 2.22
C VAL A 453 -41.29 -28.06 0.90
N SER A 454 -40.83 -26.82 0.68
CA SER A 454 -41.05 -26.10 -0.59
C SER A 454 -40.43 -26.84 -1.77
N VAL A 455 -39.31 -27.55 -1.56
CA VAL A 455 -38.65 -28.39 -2.56
C VAL A 455 -39.29 -29.77 -2.67
N ASP A 456 -39.86 -30.31 -1.58
CA ASP A 456 -40.62 -31.58 -1.59
C ASP A 456 -41.89 -31.50 -2.47
N ARG A 457 -42.46 -30.30 -2.66
CA ARG A 457 -43.55 -30.05 -3.62
C ARG A 457 -43.16 -30.32 -5.08
N LEU A 458 -41.86 -30.45 -5.37
CA LEU A 458 -41.33 -30.82 -6.68
C LEU A 458 -41.07 -32.35 -6.79
N GLU A 459 -41.61 -33.15 -5.86
CA GLU A 459 -41.54 -34.62 -5.83
C GLU A 459 -40.11 -35.22 -5.83
N VAL A 460 -39.15 -34.55 -5.18
CA VAL A 460 -37.77 -35.04 -5.07
C VAL A 460 -37.61 -35.90 -3.80
N PRO A 461 -37.49 -37.25 -3.88
CA PRO A 461 -37.45 -38.12 -2.71
C PRO A 461 -36.27 -37.84 -1.77
N ALA A 462 -35.16 -37.35 -2.34
CA ALA A 462 -33.96 -37.00 -1.60
C ALA A 462 -34.16 -35.80 -0.64
N SER A 463 -35.15 -34.92 -0.88
CA SER A 463 -35.48 -33.81 0.01
C SER A 463 -36.03 -34.31 1.36
N ARG A 464 -36.85 -35.37 1.33
CA ARG A 464 -37.41 -36.01 2.54
C ARG A 464 -36.33 -36.61 3.43
N ASN A 465 -35.31 -37.22 2.82
CA ASN A 465 -34.17 -37.77 3.55
C ASN A 465 -33.37 -36.66 4.25
N GLY A 466 -33.16 -35.52 3.58
CA GLY A 466 -32.53 -34.35 4.20
C GLY A 466 -33.33 -33.78 5.38
N LEU A 467 -34.66 -33.64 5.23
CA LEU A 467 -35.53 -33.18 6.30
C LEU A 467 -35.53 -34.15 7.49
N LYS A 468 -35.63 -35.46 7.22
CA LYS A 468 -35.56 -36.49 8.26
C LYS A 468 -34.25 -36.40 9.05
N LEU A 469 -33.12 -36.30 8.34
CA LEU A 469 -31.81 -36.15 8.97
C LEU A 469 -31.71 -34.86 9.81
N PHE A 470 -32.27 -33.74 9.32
CA PHE A 470 -32.31 -32.49 10.08
C PHE A 470 -33.06 -32.65 11.41
N LEU A 471 -34.25 -33.27 11.37
CA LEU A 471 -35.08 -33.52 12.56
C LEU A 471 -34.38 -34.45 13.55
N GLU A 472 -33.76 -35.53 13.06
CA GLU A 472 -32.99 -36.46 13.89
C GLU A 472 -31.81 -35.77 14.59
N LEU A 473 -31.07 -34.91 13.87
CA LEU A 473 -29.94 -34.18 14.43
C LEU A 473 -30.38 -33.15 15.47
N LYS A 474 -31.49 -32.43 15.23
CA LYS A 474 -32.03 -31.47 16.20
C LYS A 474 -32.56 -32.15 17.46
N LEU A 475 -33.20 -33.31 17.32
CA LEU A 475 -33.68 -34.09 18.46
C LEU A 475 -32.52 -34.56 19.35
N ARG A 476 -31.41 -35.01 18.75
CA ARG A 476 -30.20 -35.38 19.50
C ARG A 476 -29.58 -34.19 20.25
N GLU A 477 -29.59 -33.00 19.66
CA GLU A 477 -29.13 -31.78 20.36
C GLU A 477 -30.01 -31.46 21.57
N THR A 478 -31.34 -31.59 21.45
CA THR A 478 -32.26 -31.35 22.57
C THR A 478 -32.13 -32.39 23.68
N ASP A 479 -31.91 -33.66 23.33
CA ASP A 479 -31.71 -34.73 24.32
C ASP A 479 -30.40 -34.53 25.09
N ALA A 480 -29.32 -34.11 24.42
CA ALA A 480 -28.04 -33.81 25.05
C ALA A 480 -28.15 -32.62 26.02
N VAL A 481 -28.83 -31.54 25.63
CA VAL A 481 -29.07 -30.37 26.49
C VAL A 481 -29.91 -30.76 27.71
N THR A 482 -30.98 -31.54 27.50
CA THR A 482 -31.85 -32.00 28.59
C THR A 482 -31.08 -32.85 29.61
N THR A 483 -30.20 -33.72 29.14
CA THR A 483 -29.36 -34.57 29.99
C THR A 483 -28.33 -33.75 30.79
N GLU A 484 -27.74 -32.71 30.18
CA GLU A 484 -26.79 -31.82 30.85
C GLU A 484 -27.47 -30.92 31.90
N VAL A 485 -28.68 -30.42 31.62
CA VAL A 485 -29.50 -29.68 32.58
C VAL A 485 -29.84 -30.56 33.78
N ILE A 486 -30.32 -31.79 33.55
CA ILE A 486 -30.62 -32.76 34.60
C ILE A 486 -29.38 -33.04 35.48
N ARG A 487 -28.20 -33.17 34.88
CA ARG A 487 -26.93 -33.38 35.59
C ARG A 487 -26.52 -32.18 36.45
N LYS A 488 -26.69 -30.94 35.96
CA LYS A 488 -26.42 -29.71 36.73
C LYS A 488 -27.39 -29.54 37.90
N THR A 489 -28.68 -29.83 37.72
CA THR A 489 -29.66 -29.81 38.83
C THR A 489 -29.37 -30.88 39.89
N LYS A 490 -28.96 -32.10 39.50
CA LYS A 490 -28.56 -33.14 40.46
C LYS A 490 -27.28 -32.78 41.23
N SER A 491 -26.33 -32.11 40.58
CA SER A 491 -25.11 -31.61 41.24
C SER A 491 -25.40 -30.47 42.21
N ALA A 492 -26.31 -29.54 41.86
CA ALA A 492 -26.71 -28.44 42.74
C ALA A 492 -27.51 -28.93 43.96
N ALA A 493 -28.32 -29.98 43.80
CA ALA A 493 -29.05 -30.62 44.88
C ALA A 493 -28.18 -31.47 45.83
N MET A 494 -26.96 -31.87 45.42
CA MET A 494 -26.00 -32.57 46.29
C MET A 494 -25.05 -31.64 47.05
N CYS A 495 -25.05 -30.33 46.75
CA CYS A 495 -24.22 -29.33 47.44
C CYS A 495 -24.99 -28.56 48.53
N TRP A 496 -26.15 -29.06 48.96
CA TRP A 496 -26.95 -28.53 50.09
C TRP A 496 -27.05 -29.57 51.20
#